data_AF-A0A356KH88-F1
#
_entry.id   AF-A0A356KH88-F1
#
_cell.length_a   1.000
_cell.length_b   1.000
_cell.length_c   1.000
_cell.angle_alpha   90.00
_cell.angle_beta   90.00
_cell.angle_gamma   90.00
#
_symmetry.space_group_name_H-M   'P 1'
#
loop_
_entity.id
_entity.type
_entity.pdbx_description
1 polymer ?
#
loop_
_entity_poly.entity_id
_entity_poly.type
_entity_poly.pdbx_seq_one_letter_code
_entity_poly.pdbx_strand_id
1 'polypeptide(L)'
;AREQLDAEPVRGGVYPVILNPTLAGVFVHEAFGHLSESDFVYENEEAQKMMRMGREFGPKILNIADSGVEKPGDLPGSHAYDDEGVPMRRTQLVKD
;
A
#
# COMPACT_ATOMS: atom_id res chain seq x y z
N ALA A 1 15.26 17.57 -12.14
CA ALA A 1 15.01 18.15 -13.48
C ALA A 1 16.27 18.15 -14.35
N ARG A 2 17.38 18.78 -13.94
CA ARG A 2 18.62 18.82 -14.75
C ARG A 2 19.19 17.42 -15.08
N GLU A 3 19.18 16.51 -14.11
CA GLU A 3 19.64 15.12 -14.31
C GLU A 3 18.80 14.31 -15.31
N GLN A 4 17.56 14.73 -15.61
CA GLN A 4 16.72 14.03 -16.58
C GLN A 4 17.08 14.37 -18.03
N LEU A 5 17.79 15.47 -18.27
CA LEU A 5 18.18 15.90 -19.63
C LEU A 5 19.25 15.00 -20.23
N ASP A 6 20.12 14.44 -19.39
CA ASP A 6 21.25 13.60 -19.79
C ASP A 6 20.95 12.10 -19.59
N ALA A 7 19.73 11.75 -19.16
CA ALA A 7 19.36 10.37 -18.87
C ALA A 7 19.15 9.57 -20.16
N GLU A 8 19.90 8.48 -20.30
CA GLU A 8 19.72 7.52 -21.39
C GLU A 8 18.37 6.79 -21.27
N PRO A 9 17.71 6.44 -22.39
CA PRO A 9 16.50 5.65 -22.39
C PRO A 9 16.71 4.29 -21.70
N VAL A 10 15.76 3.90 -20.85
CA VAL A 10 15.77 2.56 -20.26
C VAL A 10 15.34 1.52 -21.30
N ARG A 11 16.05 0.39 -21.35
CA ARG A 11 15.58 -0.78 -22.11
C ARG A 11 14.55 -1.54 -21.28
N GLY A 12 13.39 -1.84 -21.86
CA GLY A 12 12.37 -2.63 -21.19
C GLY A 12 12.88 -4.03 -20.81
N GLY A 13 12.52 -4.49 -19.61
CA GLY A 13 12.95 -5.77 -19.07
C GLY A 13 12.58 -5.93 -17.59
N VAL A 14 12.98 -7.06 -17.00
CA VAL A 14 12.82 -7.34 -15.58
C VAL A 14 14.14 -7.06 -14.87
N TYR A 15 14.09 -6.22 -13.85
CA TYR A 15 15.26 -5.80 -13.09
C TYR A 15 14.96 -5.83 -11.59
N PRO A 16 15.97 -6.10 -10.74
CA PRO A 16 15.91 -5.69 -9.35
C PRO A 16 15.82 -4.17 -9.28
N VAL A 17 14.79 -3.63 -8.62
CA VAL A 17 14.57 -2.19 -8.47
C VAL A 17 14.65 -1.83 -6.99
N ILE A 18 15.43 -0.81 -6.67
CA ILE A 18 15.48 -0.23 -5.33
C ILE A 18 14.58 1.00 -5.35
N LEU A 19 13.52 0.97 -4.55
CA LEU A 19 12.61 2.09 -4.40
C LEU A 19 13.06 2.98 -3.24
N ASN A 20 12.99 4.30 -3.43
CA ASN A 20 13.02 5.20 -2.28
C ASN A 20 11.73 5.02 -1.44
N PRO A 21 11.73 5.40 -0.15
CA PRO A 21 10.60 5.15 0.74
C PRO A 21 9.26 5.73 0.26
N THR A 22 9.26 6.92 -0.33
CA THR A 22 8.02 7.56 -0.83
C THR A 22 7.44 6.77 -2.00
N LEU A 23 8.26 6.38 -2.97
CA LEU A 23 7.82 5.57 -4.10
C LEU A 23 7.43 4.15 -3.67
N ALA A 24 8.09 3.58 -2.66
CA ALA A 24 7.70 2.31 -2.07
C ALA A 24 6.29 2.38 -1.46
N GLY A 25 5.92 3.50 -0.83
CA GLY A 25 4.56 3.74 -0.33
C GLY A 25 3.51 3.73 -1.45
N VAL A 26 3.78 4.43 -2.56
CA VAL A 26 2.90 4.41 -3.74
C VAL A 26 2.81 3.01 -4.35
N PHE A 27 3.94 2.31 -4.48
CA PHE A 27 3.94 0.94 -5.00
C PHE A 27 3.06 0.01 -4.15
N VAL A 28 3.13 0.11 -2.82
CA VAL A 28 2.27 -0.68 -1.92
C VAL A 28 0.80 -0.26 -2.01
N HIS A 29 0.50 1.02 -2.16
CA HIS A 29 -0.87 1.52 -2.36
C HIS A 29 -1.55 0.85 -3.56
N GLU A 30 -0.87 0.83 -4.71
CA GLU A 30 -1.41 0.25 -5.94
C GLU A 30 -1.42 -1.29 -5.91
N ALA A 31 -0.32 -1.90 -5.43
CA ALA A 31 -0.15 -3.35 -5.52
C ALA A 31 -0.93 -4.11 -4.43
N PHE A 32 -1.25 -3.46 -3.31
CA PHE A 32 -1.87 -4.11 -2.15
C PHE A 32 -2.99 -3.29 -1.51
N GLY A 33 -2.88 -1.96 -1.46
CA GLY A 33 -3.86 -1.08 -0.84
C GLY A 33 -5.27 -1.30 -1.38
N HIS A 34 -5.48 -1.01 -2.68
CA HIS A 34 -6.76 -1.25 -3.34
C HIS A 34 -7.20 -2.72 -3.31
N LEU A 35 -6.24 -3.65 -3.47
CA LEU A 35 -6.51 -5.09 -3.41
C LEU A 35 -7.09 -5.53 -2.05
N SER A 36 -6.80 -4.79 -0.99
CA SER A 36 -7.27 -5.06 0.38
C SER A 36 -8.60 -4.40 0.74
N GLU A 37 -9.17 -3.60 -0.16
CA GLU A 37 -10.48 -2.97 0.04
C GLU A 37 -11.59 -4.04 0.00
N SER A 38 -12.50 -3.97 0.97
CA SER A 38 -13.43 -5.06 1.25
C SER A 38 -14.50 -5.24 0.17
N ASP A 39 -14.88 -4.16 -0.51
CA ASP A 39 -15.79 -4.17 -1.65
C ASP A 39 -15.19 -4.93 -2.84
N PHE A 40 -13.95 -4.61 -3.21
CA PHE A 40 -13.21 -5.36 -4.25
C PHE A 40 -13.10 -6.84 -3.89
N VAL A 41 -12.70 -7.15 -2.65
CA VAL A 41 -12.57 -8.54 -2.18
C VAL A 41 -13.93 -9.24 -2.18
N TYR A 42 -15.00 -8.57 -1.77
CA TYR A 42 -16.34 -9.15 -1.74
C TYR A 42 -16.87 -9.49 -3.14
N GLU A 43 -16.60 -8.66 -4.14
CA GLU A 43 -17.11 -8.84 -5.51
C GLU A 43 -16.30 -9.85 -6.34
N ASN A 44 -15.05 -10.15 -5.96
CA ASN A 44 -14.14 -10.97 -6.76
C ASN A 44 -13.79 -12.30 -6.08
N GLU A 45 -14.29 -13.42 -6.62
CA GLU A 45 -14.05 -14.77 -6.06
C GLU A 45 -12.57 -15.16 -5.95
N GLU A 46 -11.73 -14.73 -6.90
CA GLU A 46 -10.28 -15.00 -6.84
C GLU A 46 -9.61 -14.16 -5.76
N ALA A 47 -10.07 -12.91 -5.58
CA ALA A 47 -9.63 -12.07 -4.47
C ALA A 47 -10.04 -12.67 -3.12
N GLN A 48 -11.24 -13.24 -2.97
CA GLN A 48 -11.66 -13.93 -1.74
C GLN A 48 -10.77 -15.13 -1.41
N LYS A 49 -10.39 -15.93 -2.42
CA LYS A 49 -9.44 -17.05 -2.25
C LYS A 49 -8.05 -16.55 -1.87
N MET A 50 -7.68 -15.37 -2.39
CA MET A 50 -6.37 -14.78 -2.17
C MET A 50 -6.23 -14.09 -0.80
N MET A 51 -7.14 -13.17 -0.50
CA MET A 51 -7.14 -12.24 0.63
C MET A 51 -7.74 -12.88 1.88
N ARG A 52 -7.15 -14.00 2.30
CA ARG A 52 -7.55 -14.73 3.50
C ARG A 52 -6.55 -14.53 4.64
N MET A 53 -7.06 -14.54 5.87
CA MET A 53 -6.24 -14.48 7.07
C MET A 53 -5.24 -15.65 7.12
N GLY A 54 -4.01 -15.35 7.54
CA GLY A 54 -2.93 -16.34 7.69
C GLY A 54 -2.19 -16.70 6.38
N ARG A 55 -2.53 -16.08 5.26
CA ARG A 55 -1.74 -16.20 4.03
C ARG A 55 -0.46 -15.35 4.13
N GLU A 56 0.67 -15.95 3.76
CA GLU A 56 1.93 -15.24 3.59
C GLU A 56 1.94 -14.50 2.24
N PHE A 57 2.16 -13.18 2.26
CA PHE A 57 2.20 -12.31 1.08
C PHE A 57 3.62 -11.89 0.68
N GLY A 58 4.61 -12.16 1.52
CA GLY A 58 5.98 -11.76 1.28
C GLY A 58 6.93 -12.27 2.37
N PRO A 59 8.21 -11.87 2.32
CA PRO A 59 9.17 -12.24 3.34
C PRO A 59 8.79 -11.63 4.71
N LYS A 60 9.23 -12.24 5.81
CA LYS A 60 8.92 -11.83 7.20
C LYS A 60 9.24 -10.39 7.59
N ILE A 61 10.01 -9.69 6.76
CA ILE A 61 10.32 -8.27 6.94
C ILE A 61 9.17 -7.37 6.46
N LEU A 62 8.25 -7.89 5.65
CA LEU A 62 7.17 -7.13 5.04
C LEU A 62 6.04 -6.91 6.06
N ASN A 63 5.77 -5.64 6.34
CA ASN A 63 4.68 -5.23 7.21
C ASN A 63 3.92 -4.11 6.52
N ILE A 64 2.60 -4.28 6.39
CA ILE A 64 1.71 -3.31 5.75
C ILE A 64 0.57 -3.01 6.73
N ALA A 65 0.37 -1.72 7.00
CA ALA A 65 -0.74 -1.24 7.81
C ALA A 65 -1.39 -0.06 7.09
N ASP A 66 -2.71 -0.01 7.17
CA ASP A 66 -3.50 1.17 6.84
C ASP A 66 -3.74 1.98 8.12
N SER A 67 -3.58 3.29 8.07
CA SER A 67 -3.63 4.14 9.26
C SER A 67 -3.96 5.59 8.91
N GLY A 68 -4.98 6.12 9.58
CA GLY A 68 -5.33 7.55 9.58
C GLY A 68 -5.19 8.21 10.94
N VAL A 69 -4.60 7.55 11.95
CA VAL A 69 -4.55 8.00 13.36
C VAL A 69 -3.33 8.85 13.71
N GLU A 70 -2.40 8.98 12.78
CA GLU A 70 -1.30 9.94 12.82
C GLU A 70 -1.88 11.34 13.05
N LYS A 71 -1.16 12.23 13.73
CA LYS A 71 -1.80 13.45 14.22
C LYS A 71 -2.42 14.22 13.04
N PRO A 72 -3.66 14.69 13.14
CA PRO A 72 -4.30 15.43 12.06
C PRO A 72 -3.42 16.60 11.62
N GLY A 73 -3.06 16.62 10.34
CA GLY A 73 -2.14 17.60 9.74
C GLY A 73 -0.68 17.15 9.62
N ASP A 74 -0.27 16.02 10.21
CA ASP A 74 1.10 15.48 10.07
C ASP A 74 1.28 14.78 8.70
N LEU A 75 0.24 14.13 8.18
CA LEU A 75 0.27 13.44 6.89
C LEU A 75 -1.06 13.60 6.10
N PRO A 76 -1.01 13.68 4.76
CA PRO A 76 -2.19 13.51 3.93
C PRO A 76 -2.85 12.15 4.21
N GLY A 77 -4.18 12.12 4.42
CA GLY A 77 -4.94 10.91 4.76
C GLY A 77 -5.21 10.72 6.27
N SER A 78 -4.68 11.59 7.14
CA SER A 78 -4.98 11.54 8.57
C SER A 78 -6.27 12.28 8.93
N HIS A 79 -7.19 11.60 9.61
CA HIS A 79 -8.47 12.14 10.05
C HIS A 79 -8.82 11.65 11.46
N ALA A 80 -9.64 12.38 12.20
CA ALA A 80 -10.11 11.91 13.51
C ALA A 80 -11.18 10.82 13.37
N TYR A 81 -12.03 10.97 12.36
CA TYR A 81 -13.13 10.08 12.02
C TYR A 81 -13.20 9.94 10.50
N ASP A 82 -13.73 8.82 10.00
CA ASP A 82 -14.15 8.70 8.61
C ASP A 82 -15.47 9.44 8.35
N ASP A 83 -15.95 9.39 7.10
CA ASP A 83 -17.17 10.07 6.66
C ASP A 83 -18.46 9.47 7.25
N GLU A 84 -18.37 8.29 7.88
CA GLU A 84 -19.47 7.65 8.61
C GLU A 84 -19.41 7.92 10.13
N GLY A 85 -18.41 8.70 10.57
CA GLY A 85 -18.22 9.05 11.98
C GLY A 85 -17.53 7.97 12.81
N VAL A 86 -16.91 6.97 12.18
CA VAL A 86 -16.13 5.94 12.88
C VAL A 86 -14.74 6.49 13.19
N PRO A 87 -14.26 6.40 14.45
CA PRO A 87 -12.91 6.83 14.78
C PRO A 87 -11.87 6.09 13.95
N MET A 88 -10.90 6.82 13.39
CA MET A 88 -9.79 6.21 12.67
C MET A 88 -9.03 5.25 13.58
N ARG A 89 -8.50 4.18 12.99
CA ARG A 89 -7.65 3.19 13.67
C ARG A 89 -6.53 2.73 12.75
N ARG A 90 -5.45 2.23 13.37
CA ARG A 90 -4.43 1.50 12.64
C ARG A 90 -4.89 0.06 12.42
N THR A 91 -5.02 -0.33 11.16
CA THR A 91 -5.39 -1.69 10.75
C THR A 91 -4.15 -2.40 10.20
N GLN A 92 -3.70 -3.44 10.90
CA GLN A 92 -2.57 -4.25 10.45
C GLN A 92 -3.04 -5.25 9.39
N LEU A 93 -2.62 -5.08 8.14
CA LEU A 93 -3.06 -5.90 7.01
C LEU A 93 -2.12 -7.08 6.74
N VAL A 94 -0.81 -6.85 6.80
CA VAL A 94 0.23 -7.88 6.66
C VAL A 94 1.20 -7.75 7.82
N LYS A 95 1.52 -8.86 8.49
CA LYS A 95 2.43 -8.88 9.65
C LYS A 95 3.27 -10.16 9.68
N ASP A 96 4.55 -9.97 10.01
CA ASP A 96 5.59 -10.99 10.22
C ASP A 96 5.67 -12.05 9.09
#